data_AF-A0A3N5KPZ3-F1
#
_entry.id   AF-A0A3N5KPZ3-F1
#
_cell.length_a   1.000
_cell.length_b   1.000
_cell.length_c   1.000
_cell.angle_alpha   90.00
_cell.angle_beta   90.00
_cell.angle_gamma   90.00
#
_symmetry.space_group_name_H-M   'P 1'
#
loop_
_entity.id
_entity.type
_entity.pdbx_description
1 polymer ?
#
loop_
_entity_poly.entity_id
_entity_poly.type
_entity_poly.pdbx_seq_one_letter_code
_entity_poly.pdbx_strand_id
1 'polypeptide(L)'
;MEKSKNENKPNMPAQTAFSQTYFHGTKADLKIGDFIETGINSNYGQNNKAKYIYMTTTLDAAIWGAELASGERRERIYLVEPTGPIENDPNLTDKKFPGNPTRSYRSKHPFKVVGEVTIWQRHTQEHVKAMKDGLAKLKDQGVEAIED
;
A
#
# COMPACT_ATOMS: atom_id res chain seq x y z
N MET A 1 31.09 -46.25 28.33
CA MET A 1 30.77 -45.01 29.06
C MET A 1 31.46 -43.90 28.26
N GLU A 2 30.82 -42.88 27.68
CA GLU A 2 29.62 -42.12 28.06
C GLU A 2 28.78 -41.80 26.81
N LYS A 3 27.45 -41.99 26.92
CA LYS A 3 26.48 -41.36 26.02
C LYS A 3 26.09 -40.04 26.69
N SER A 4 26.57 -38.89 26.20
CA SER A 4 25.98 -37.61 26.58
C SER A 4 24.68 -37.42 25.79
N LYS A 5 23.57 -37.68 26.48
CA LYS A 5 22.26 -37.15 26.10
C LYS A 5 22.39 -35.64 26.09
N ASN A 6 22.24 -34.99 24.93
CA ASN A 6 21.96 -33.57 24.92
C ASN A 6 20.46 -33.40 24.82
N GLU A 7 19.92 -32.79 25.86
CA GLU A 7 18.52 -32.75 26.23
C GLU A 7 17.69 -31.93 25.23
N ASN A 8 16.43 -32.34 25.06
CA ASN A 8 15.38 -31.55 24.45
C ASN A 8 15.29 -30.19 25.16
N LYS A 9 15.93 -29.16 24.59
CA LYS A 9 15.63 -27.79 24.97
C LYS A 9 14.22 -27.46 24.48
N PRO A 10 13.28 -27.06 25.35
CA PRO A 10 12.01 -26.52 24.89
C PRO A 10 12.31 -25.29 24.03
N ASN A 11 11.80 -25.29 22.80
CA ASN A 11 11.92 -24.17 21.87
C ASN A 11 11.13 -23.00 22.46
N MET A 12 11.76 -22.18 23.31
CA MET A 12 11.15 -20.95 23.79
C MET A 12 10.80 -20.09 22.58
N PRO A 13 9.60 -19.50 22.50
CA PRO A 13 9.26 -18.61 21.39
C PRO A 13 10.25 -17.45 21.39
N ALA A 14 11.18 -17.45 20.44
CA ALA A 14 12.10 -16.35 20.25
C ALA A 14 11.29 -15.13 19.86
N GLN A 15 11.49 -14.02 20.57
CA GLN A 15 10.88 -12.75 20.18
C GLN A 15 11.44 -12.34 18.81
N THR A 16 10.58 -12.21 17.81
CA THR A 16 10.96 -11.73 16.48
C THR A 16 10.86 -10.22 16.43
N ALA A 17 11.78 -9.57 15.71
CA ALA A 17 11.65 -8.14 15.42
C ALA A 17 10.37 -7.86 14.62
N PHE A 18 9.82 -6.66 14.77
CA PHE A 18 8.72 -6.20 13.92
C PHE A 18 9.19 -6.11 12.47
N SER A 19 8.37 -6.63 11.55
CA SER A 19 8.56 -6.40 10.12
C SER A 19 8.34 -4.92 9.80
N GLN A 20 9.06 -4.41 8.80
CA GLN A 20 8.77 -3.08 8.26
C GLN A 20 7.33 -3.05 7.72
N THR A 21 6.53 -2.14 8.26
CA THR A 21 5.13 -1.92 7.89
C THR A 21 4.98 -0.65 7.05
N TYR A 22 4.01 -0.64 6.15
CA TYR A 22 3.70 0.45 5.23
C TYR A 22 2.23 0.84 5.32
N PHE A 23 1.87 2.00 4.77
CA PHE A 23 0.49 2.41 4.61
C PHE A 23 -0.04 2.06 3.22
N HIS A 24 -1.28 1.61 3.18
CA HIS A 24 -2.06 1.43 1.96
C HIS A 24 -3.41 2.12 2.12
N GLY A 25 -3.60 3.26 1.45
CA GLY A 25 -4.89 3.94 1.41
C GLY A 25 -5.76 3.39 0.29
N THR A 26 -7.01 3.01 0.58
CA THR A 26 -7.96 2.41 -0.35
C THR A 26 -9.41 2.68 0.08
N LYS A 27 -10.38 2.19 -0.70
CA LYS A 27 -11.80 2.10 -0.33
C LYS A 27 -12.28 0.66 -0.16
N ALA A 28 -11.39 -0.32 -0.27
CA ALA A 28 -11.68 -1.70 0.04
C ALA A 28 -11.97 -1.88 1.53
N ASP A 29 -12.99 -2.68 1.84
CA ASP A 29 -13.36 -3.04 3.21
C ASP A 29 -12.67 -4.34 3.57
N LEU A 30 -11.55 -4.24 4.30
CA LEU A 30 -10.61 -5.32 4.60
C LEU A 30 -10.48 -5.47 6.11
N LYS A 31 -10.15 -6.68 6.54
CA LYS A 31 -9.90 -7.05 7.92
C LYS A 31 -8.41 -7.34 8.13
N ILE A 32 -7.97 -7.26 9.37
CA ILE A 32 -6.64 -7.75 9.77
C ILE A 32 -6.54 -9.23 9.38
N GLY A 33 -5.45 -9.58 8.68
CA GLY A 33 -5.21 -10.90 8.13
C GLY A 33 -5.59 -11.05 6.65
N ASP A 34 -6.38 -10.13 6.09
CA ASP A 34 -6.69 -10.13 4.66
C ASP A 34 -5.45 -9.77 3.83
N PHE A 35 -5.49 -10.14 2.54
CA PHE A 35 -4.45 -9.81 1.58
C PHE A 35 -4.96 -8.82 0.53
N ILE A 36 -4.13 -7.84 0.22
CA ILE A 36 -4.31 -6.89 -0.87
C ILE A 36 -3.54 -7.43 -2.06
N GLU A 37 -4.21 -7.64 -3.17
CA GLU A 37 -3.64 -8.27 -4.36
C GLU A 37 -3.89 -7.42 -5.61
N THR A 38 -3.20 -7.76 -6.70
CA THR A 38 -3.43 -7.12 -7.99
C THR A 38 -4.84 -7.41 -8.50
N GLY A 39 -5.44 -6.45 -9.18
CA GLY A 39 -6.82 -6.54 -9.69
C GLY A 39 -7.91 -6.38 -8.62
N ILE A 40 -7.99 -7.30 -7.65
CA ILE A 40 -9.03 -7.33 -6.60
C ILE A 40 -8.60 -6.43 -5.44
N ASN A 41 -9.46 -5.50 -5.01
CA ASN A 41 -9.23 -4.56 -3.89
C ASN A 41 -8.12 -3.49 -4.09
N SER A 42 -7.59 -3.31 -5.30
CA SER A 42 -6.62 -2.25 -5.59
C SER A 42 -7.28 -0.86 -5.69
N ASN A 43 -6.49 0.20 -5.47
CA ASN A 43 -6.95 1.61 -5.51
C ASN A 43 -7.59 2.03 -6.83
N TYR A 44 -7.31 1.30 -7.90
CA TYR A 44 -7.75 1.61 -9.26
C TYR A 44 -8.81 0.63 -9.79
N GLY A 45 -9.47 -0.12 -8.91
CA GLY A 45 -10.36 -1.24 -9.26
C GLY A 45 -11.41 -0.94 -10.35
N GLN A 46 -11.27 -1.63 -11.48
CA GLN A 46 -12.30 -2.45 -12.16
C GLN A 46 -11.82 -3.09 -13.49
N ASN A 47 -10.59 -2.83 -13.95
CA ASN A 47 -10.15 -3.34 -15.25
C ASN A 47 -9.25 -4.59 -15.24
N ASN A 48 -9.05 -5.28 -14.11
CA ASN A 48 -8.21 -6.51 -14.01
C ASN A 48 -6.79 -6.37 -14.64
N LYS A 49 -6.32 -5.14 -14.86
CA LYS A 49 -5.05 -4.83 -15.54
C LYS A 49 -3.99 -4.22 -14.63
N ALA A 50 -4.33 -3.87 -13.39
CA ALA A 50 -3.36 -3.38 -12.42
C ALA A 50 -2.35 -4.51 -12.16
N LYS A 51 -1.12 -4.34 -12.65
CA LYS A 51 -0.04 -5.30 -12.48
C LYS A 51 0.66 -5.11 -11.14
N TYR A 52 0.43 -3.97 -10.50
CA TYR A 52 1.01 -3.63 -9.21
C TYR A 52 -0.05 -3.22 -8.18
N ILE A 53 0.31 -3.41 -6.92
CA ILE A 53 -0.33 -2.82 -5.75
C ILE A 53 0.64 -1.84 -5.09
N TYR A 54 0.10 -0.79 -4.48
CA TYR A 54 0.86 0.39 -4.08
C TYR A 54 0.85 0.57 -2.57
N MET A 55 1.96 1.05 -2.01
CA MET A 55 2.11 1.34 -0.60
C MET A 55 3.04 2.55 -0.40
N THR A 56 3.08 3.11 0.80
CA THR A 56 3.98 4.22 1.12
C THR A 56 4.40 4.18 2.59
N THR A 57 5.51 4.82 2.92
CA THR A 57 5.88 5.07 4.33
C THR A 57 5.44 6.45 4.83
N THR A 58 4.73 7.25 4.03
CA THR A 58 4.21 8.56 4.44
C THR A 58 2.69 8.53 4.57
N LEU A 59 2.17 9.04 5.68
CA LEU A 59 0.72 9.06 5.90
C LEU A 59 0.00 9.94 4.87
N ASP A 60 0.60 11.07 4.49
CA ASP A 60 0.05 11.99 3.49
C ASP A 60 -0.21 11.32 2.13
N ALA A 61 0.77 10.56 1.60
CA ALA A 61 0.58 9.83 0.36
C ALA A 61 -0.48 8.71 0.49
N ALA A 62 -0.62 8.11 1.67
CA ALA A 62 -1.66 7.12 1.92
C ALA A 62 -3.06 7.76 1.98
N ILE A 63 -3.17 8.97 2.55
CA ILE A 63 -4.42 9.75 2.54
C ILE A 63 -4.85 10.01 1.10
N TRP A 64 -3.94 10.47 0.24
CA TRP A 64 -4.23 10.62 -1.19
C TRP A 64 -4.65 9.30 -1.84
N GLY A 65 -3.96 8.20 -1.53
CA GLY A 65 -4.34 6.87 -1.99
C GLY A 65 -5.79 6.51 -1.65
N ALA A 66 -6.24 6.79 -0.43
CA ALA A 66 -7.60 6.50 0.02
C ALA A 66 -8.65 7.44 -0.61
N GLU A 67 -8.37 8.74 -0.68
CA GLU A 67 -9.31 9.77 -1.19
C GLU A 67 -9.49 9.72 -2.71
N LEU A 68 -8.45 9.31 -3.43
CA LEU A 68 -8.45 9.15 -4.89
C LEU A 68 -8.80 7.73 -5.34
N ALA A 69 -8.88 6.76 -4.41
CA ALA A 69 -9.28 5.40 -4.74
C ALA A 69 -10.66 5.37 -5.42
N SER A 70 -10.79 4.43 -6.35
CA SER A 70 -12.02 4.21 -7.12
C SER A 70 -13.14 3.65 -6.26
N GLY A 71 -14.39 3.94 -6.64
CA GLY A 71 -15.59 3.51 -5.94
C GLY A 71 -16.13 4.51 -4.90
N GLU A 72 -17.30 4.18 -4.34
CA GLU A 72 -18.08 5.05 -3.46
C GLU A 72 -18.00 4.66 -1.97
N ARG A 73 -17.27 3.59 -1.67
CA ARG A 73 -17.07 3.14 -0.29
C ARG A 73 -16.23 4.14 0.50
N ARG A 74 -16.30 4.02 1.83
CA ARG A 74 -15.54 4.82 2.78
C ARG A 74 -14.03 4.68 2.54
N GLU A 75 -13.31 5.79 2.60
CA GLU A 75 -11.85 5.82 2.57
C GLU A 75 -11.25 5.20 3.83
N ARG A 76 -10.24 4.36 3.64
CA ARG A 76 -9.55 3.61 4.70
C ARG A 76 -8.04 3.61 4.45
N ILE A 77 -7.26 3.54 5.52
CA ILE A 77 -5.80 3.43 5.46
C ILE A 77 -5.39 2.22 6.28
N TYR A 78 -4.81 1.22 5.63
CA TYR A 78 -4.32 0.01 6.28
C TYR A 78 -2.82 0.07 6.53
N LEU A 79 -2.42 -0.54 7.64
CA LEU A 79 -1.04 -0.95 7.89
C LEU A 79 -0.82 -2.30 7.22
N VAL A 80 0.20 -2.40 6.38
CA VAL A 80 0.44 -3.59 5.57
C VAL A 80 1.89 -4.04 5.58
N GLU A 81 2.09 -5.35 5.49
CA GLU A 81 3.40 -5.99 5.34
C GLU A 81 3.52 -6.58 3.92
N PRO A 82 4.57 -6.27 3.15
CA PRO A 82 4.81 -6.91 1.87
C PRO A 82 5.15 -8.39 2.05
N THR A 83 4.59 -9.23 1.17
CA THR A 83 4.93 -10.67 1.12
C THR A 83 6.08 -10.98 0.16
N GLY A 84 6.58 -9.98 -0.56
CA GLY A 84 7.66 -10.11 -1.53
C GLY A 84 8.37 -8.78 -1.81
N PRO A 85 9.23 -8.74 -2.83
CA PRO A 85 9.99 -7.54 -3.18
C PRO A 85 9.09 -6.33 -3.47
N ILE A 86 9.58 -5.15 -3.10
CA ILE A 86 8.98 -3.86 -3.43
C ILE A 86 9.97 -3.03 -4.26
N GLU A 87 9.45 -2.14 -5.09
CA GLU A 87 10.25 -1.18 -5.86
C GLU A 87 9.66 0.21 -5.74
N ASN A 88 10.47 1.24 -6.02
CA ASN A 88 9.98 2.63 -6.06
C ASN A 88 8.83 2.75 -7.06
N ASP A 89 7.79 3.50 -6.70
CA ASP A 89 6.70 3.81 -7.61
C ASP A 89 7.19 4.76 -8.72
N PRO A 90 7.25 4.32 -9.99
CA PRO A 90 7.71 5.16 -11.08
C PRO A 90 6.73 6.28 -11.42
N ASN A 91 5.49 6.25 -10.93
CA ASN A 91 4.54 7.36 -11.12
C ASN A 91 4.90 8.57 -10.24
N LEU A 92 5.64 8.36 -9.16
CA LEU A 92 5.93 9.37 -8.14
C LEU A 92 7.44 9.61 -7.94
N THR A 93 8.29 8.73 -8.47
CA THR A 93 9.76 8.81 -8.36
C THR A 93 10.36 9.47 -9.59
N ASP A 94 11.25 10.44 -9.38
CA ASP A 94 11.96 11.17 -10.45
C ASP A 94 11.02 11.78 -11.50
N LYS A 95 9.83 12.22 -11.07
CA LYS A 95 8.85 12.92 -11.91
C LYS A 95 8.95 14.43 -11.69
N LYS A 96 8.12 14.95 -10.78
CA LYS A 96 8.11 16.38 -10.46
C LYS A 96 9.32 16.82 -9.63
N PHE A 97 9.85 15.92 -8.83
CA PHE A 97 10.97 16.15 -7.92
C PHE A 97 11.96 14.98 -8.03
N PRO A 98 13.26 15.22 -7.79
CA PRO A 98 14.27 14.16 -7.80
C PRO A 98 14.06 13.18 -6.64
N GLY A 99 14.33 11.90 -6.90
CA GLY A 99 14.17 10.79 -5.98
C GLY A 99 12.71 10.43 -5.68
N ASN A 100 12.49 9.81 -4.53
CA ASN A 100 11.18 9.34 -4.07
C ASN A 100 10.75 10.08 -2.77
N PRO A 101 10.39 11.37 -2.86
CA PRO A 101 10.10 12.18 -1.67
C PRO A 101 8.84 11.72 -0.92
N THR A 102 7.86 11.15 -1.62
CA THR A 102 6.64 10.57 -1.02
C THR A 102 6.88 9.19 -0.42
N ARG A 103 8.06 8.60 -0.64
CA ARG A 103 8.42 7.23 -0.25
C ARG A 103 7.34 6.25 -0.65
N SER A 104 6.94 6.33 -1.92
CA SER A 104 5.89 5.50 -2.50
C SER A 104 6.52 4.33 -3.25
N TYR A 105 5.91 3.16 -3.09
CA TYR A 105 6.43 1.89 -3.59
C TYR A 105 5.30 1.09 -4.23
N ARG A 106 5.68 0.13 -5.06
CA ARG A 106 4.76 -0.82 -5.66
C ARG A 106 5.31 -2.24 -5.62
N SER A 107 4.43 -3.23 -5.73
CA SER A 107 4.79 -4.65 -5.80
C SER A 107 3.80 -5.45 -6.64
N LYS A 108 4.27 -6.59 -7.17
CA LYS A 108 3.43 -7.63 -7.77
C LYS A 108 2.96 -8.66 -6.75
N HIS A 109 3.58 -8.67 -5.56
CA HIS A 109 3.28 -9.63 -4.50
C HIS A 109 2.26 -9.03 -3.51
N PRO A 110 1.36 -9.84 -2.95
CA PRO A 110 0.34 -9.37 -2.02
C PRO A 110 0.88 -8.62 -0.80
N PHE A 111 0.04 -7.76 -0.22
CA PHE A 111 0.30 -7.15 1.09
C PHE A 111 -0.64 -7.74 2.12
N LYS A 112 -0.11 -8.17 3.27
CA LYS A 112 -0.92 -8.63 4.39
C LYS A 112 -1.37 -7.43 5.21
N VAL A 113 -2.66 -7.31 5.47
CA VAL A 113 -3.21 -6.29 6.37
C VAL A 113 -2.90 -6.69 7.81
N VAL A 114 -2.19 -5.82 8.54
CA VAL A 114 -1.81 -6.02 9.94
C VAL A 114 -2.45 -5.01 10.89
N GLY A 115 -3.10 -3.98 10.35
CA GLY A 115 -3.83 -2.99 11.13
C GLY A 115 -4.57 -1.97 10.26
N GLU A 116 -5.30 -1.06 10.89
CA GLU A 116 -5.98 0.07 10.25
C GLU A 116 -5.68 1.35 11.01
N VAL A 117 -5.35 2.43 10.29
CA VAL A 117 -5.24 3.78 10.84
C VAL A 117 -6.63 4.40 10.85
N THR A 118 -7.19 4.57 12.04
CA THR A 118 -8.59 5.02 12.21
C THR A 118 -8.72 6.52 12.42
N ILE A 119 -7.64 7.20 12.82
CA ILE A 119 -7.61 8.65 13.08
C ILE A 119 -6.58 9.28 12.15
N TRP A 120 -7.07 10.03 11.17
CA TRP A 120 -6.25 10.80 10.23
C TRP A 120 -7.05 12.00 9.72
N GLN A 121 -6.33 13.06 9.35
CA GLN A 121 -6.92 14.30 8.87
C GLN A 121 -7.12 14.19 7.35
N ARG A 122 -8.35 14.40 6.89
CA ARG A 122 -8.67 14.46 5.46
C ARG A 122 -8.17 15.75 4.85
N HIS A 123 -7.90 15.73 3.55
CA HIS A 123 -7.74 16.96 2.78
C HIS A 123 -9.10 17.69 2.69
N THR A 124 -9.04 18.97 2.35
CA THR A 124 -10.26 19.74 2.06
C THR A 124 -10.95 19.21 0.81
N GLN A 125 -12.27 19.35 0.75
CA GLN A 125 -13.05 18.88 -0.41
C GLN A 125 -12.61 19.58 -1.70
N GLU A 126 -12.24 20.86 -1.60
CA GLU A 126 -11.73 21.65 -2.72
C GLU A 126 -10.40 21.09 -3.25
N HIS A 127 -9.48 20.70 -2.36
CA HIS A 127 -8.20 20.09 -2.76
C HIS A 127 -8.40 18.73 -3.41
N VAL A 128 -9.25 17.87 -2.84
CA VAL A 128 -9.55 16.56 -3.41
C VAL A 128 -10.20 16.71 -4.78
N LYS A 129 -11.14 17.66 -4.92
CA LYS A 129 -11.79 17.94 -6.19
C LYS A 129 -10.79 18.43 -7.23
N ALA A 130 -9.95 19.41 -6.89
CA ALA A 130 -8.94 19.94 -7.81
C ALA A 130 -7.97 18.83 -8.30
N MET A 131 -7.58 17.92 -7.40
CA MET A 131 -6.74 16.78 -7.76
C MET A 131 -7.45 15.81 -8.72
N LYS A 132 -8.70 15.43 -8.41
CA LYS A 132 -9.52 14.56 -9.29
C LYS A 132 -9.73 15.18 -10.68
N ASP A 133 -10.03 16.47 -10.73
CA ASP A 133 -10.19 17.21 -11.99
C ASP A 133 -8.87 17.23 -12.80
N GLY A 134 -7.72 17.37 -12.12
CA GLY A 134 -6.40 17.29 -12.75
C GLY A 134 -6.10 15.90 -13.32
N LEU A 135 -6.38 14.84 -12.57
CA LEU A 135 -6.22 13.45 -13.02
C LEU A 135 -7.13 13.12 -14.20
N ALA A 136 -8.37 13.61 -14.21
CA ALA A 136 -9.29 13.44 -15.33
C ALA A 136 -8.74 14.09 -16.62
N LYS A 137 -8.21 15.30 -16.53
CA LYS A 137 -7.58 15.99 -17.69
C LYS A 137 -6.35 15.25 -18.21
N LEU A 138 -5.52 14.70 -17.34
CA LEU A 138 -4.35 13.90 -17.75
C LEU A 138 -4.79 12.62 -18.49
N LYS A 139 -5.85 11.97 -17.99
CA LYS A 139 -6.43 10.81 -18.65
C LYS A 139 -6.97 11.15 -20.04
N ASP A 140 -7.65 12.28 -20.21
CA ASP A 140 -8.14 12.75 -21.52
C ASP A 140 -7.00 13.05 -22.50
N GLN A 141 -5.79 13.32 -22.00
CA GLN A 141 -4.58 13.52 -22.78
C GLN A 141 -3.81 12.21 -23.06
N GLY A 142 -4.33 11.06 -22.62
CA GLY A 142 -3.69 9.75 -22.78
C GLY A 142 -2.53 9.50 -21.81
N VAL A 143 -2.39 10.32 -20.76
CA VAL A 143 -1.41 10.07 -19.69
C VAL A 143 -2.02 9.12 -18.68
N GLU A 144 -1.57 7.87 -18.70
CA GLU A 144 -1.99 6.83 -17.76
C GLU A 144 -0.89 6.46 -16.77
N ALA A 145 -1.26 5.72 -15.72
CA ALA A 145 -0.30 5.19 -14.77
C ALA A 145 0.65 4.19 -15.45
N ILE A 146 1.93 4.26 -15.08
CA ILE A 146 2.97 3.35 -15.56
C ILE A 146 2.78 2.00 -14.85
N GLU A 147 2.32 1.00 -15.59
CA GLU A 147 2.00 -0.35 -15.08
C GLU A 147 2.87 -1.44 -15.74
N ASP A 148 4.01 -1.14 -16.35
CA ASP A 148 4.79 -2.13 -17.12
C ASP A 148 5.32 -3.33 -16.34
#